data_AF-A0A4U6XJU6-F1
#
_entry.id   AF-A0A4U6XJU6-F1
#
_cell.length_a   1.000
_cell.length_b   1.000
_cell.length_c   1.000
_cell.angle_alpha   90.00
_cell.angle_beta   90.00
_cell.angle_gamma   90.00
#
_symmetry.space_group_name_H-M   'P 1'
#
loop_
_entity.id
_entity.type
_entity.pdbx_description
1 polymer ?
#
loop_
_entity_poly.entity_id
_entity_poly.type
_entity_poly.pdbx_seq_one_letter_code
_entity_poly.pdbx_strand_id
1 'polypeptide(L)'
;MMGYDDDDGLGSRLFDHRASDPHRLVPRSELVVYDPRKQVFGLQMYSWQRKGIVPDPGSLVVYIDGACRDTGTPAARGSWAVYFGPGSPYNRRGLLAPDLPQTGARAEIEALARALDALDDVARRHPAGALLRVKIATGSEYLANAMSLWIGDWIENEGADARGRPVAHFAALRALHERLDDMTYGRDGGLDLMFWPIPREENGEANRLANQAFLE
;
A
#
# COMPACT_ATOMS: atom_id res chain seq x y z
N MET A 1 -34.43 10.75 -3.54
CA MET A 1 -33.26 10.28 -4.29
C MET A 1 -32.17 11.31 -4.03
N MET A 2 -31.52 11.21 -2.87
CA MET A 2 -30.40 12.09 -2.50
C MET A 2 -29.18 11.54 -3.23
N GLY A 3 -28.61 12.36 -4.11
CA GLY A 3 -27.29 12.08 -4.68
C GLY A 3 -26.26 12.30 -3.59
N TYR A 4 -25.48 11.25 -3.32
CA TYR A 4 -24.22 11.35 -2.59
C TYR A 4 -23.19 11.89 -3.58
N ASP A 5 -23.19 13.20 -3.78
CA ASP A 5 -22.02 13.93 -4.26
C ASP A 5 -21.35 14.56 -3.03
N ASP A 6 -20.85 13.71 -2.14
CA ASP A 6 -19.84 14.10 -1.16
C ASP A 6 -18.49 13.84 -1.84
N ASP A 7 -18.10 14.77 -2.72
CA ASP A 7 -16.71 14.96 -3.14
C ASP A 7 -16.12 16.03 -2.22
N ASP A 8 -15.70 15.60 -1.05
CA ASP A 8 -15.01 16.34 0.01
C ASP A 8 -13.57 16.74 -0.38
N GLY A 9 -13.20 16.61 -1.67
CA GLY A 9 -11.91 17.05 -2.19
C GLY A 9 -10.73 16.16 -1.78
N LEU A 10 -10.99 15.08 -1.03
CA LEU A 10 -10.05 14.02 -0.71
C LEU A 10 -10.34 12.82 -1.63
N GLY A 11 -9.95 12.93 -2.90
CA GLY A 11 -10.14 11.85 -3.86
C GLY A 11 -9.70 10.50 -3.29
N SER A 12 -10.54 9.48 -3.46
CA SER A 12 -10.28 8.15 -2.92
C SER A 12 -8.88 7.67 -3.28
N ARG A 13 -8.11 7.21 -2.29
CA ARG A 13 -6.78 6.61 -2.49
C ARG A 13 -6.87 5.21 -3.12
N LEU A 14 -7.98 4.81 -3.74
CA LEU A 14 -8.17 3.49 -4.33
C LEU A 14 -7.67 3.47 -5.78
N PHE A 15 -6.76 2.55 -6.09
CA PHE A 15 -6.30 2.32 -7.45
C PHE A 15 -6.99 1.09 -8.08
N ASP A 16 -7.70 1.33 -9.18
CA ASP A 16 -8.10 0.29 -10.13
C ASP A 16 -7.52 0.57 -11.52
N HIS A 17 -6.57 -0.28 -11.93
CA HIS A 17 -5.99 -0.26 -13.26
C HIS A 17 -7.01 -0.35 -14.40
N ARG A 18 -8.16 -1.01 -14.21
CA ARG A 18 -9.21 -1.15 -15.24
C ARG A 18 -9.98 0.15 -15.45
N ALA A 19 -10.11 0.96 -14.40
CA ALA A 19 -10.70 2.28 -14.45
C ALA A 19 -9.69 3.36 -14.89
N SER A 20 -8.39 3.07 -14.83
CA SER A 20 -7.35 4.03 -15.19
C SER A 20 -7.10 4.08 -16.70
N ASP A 21 -7.46 5.18 -17.35
CA ASP A 21 -7.26 5.41 -18.79
C ASP A 21 -5.90 4.99 -19.36
N PRO A 22 -4.75 5.34 -18.75
CA PRO A 22 -3.45 4.91 -19.25
C PRO A 22 -3.17 3.42 -19.04
N HIS A 23 -3.79 2.76 -18.06
CA HIS A 23 -3.46 1.38 -17.67
C HIS A 23 -4.46 0.34 -18.17
N ARG A 24 -5.71 0.72 -18.46
CA ARG A 24 -6.80 -0.21 -18.80
C ARG A 24 -6.57 -1.05 -20.07
N LEU A 25 -5.69 -0.57 -20.96
CA LEU A 25 -5.32 -1.26 -22.20
C LEU A 25 -4.06 -2.12 -22.07
N VAL A 26 -3.41 -2.11 -20.91
CA VAL A 26 -2.22 -2.91 -20.66
C VAL A 26 -2.65 -4.26 -20.11
N PRO A 27 -2.27 -5.38 -20.73
CA PRO A 27 -2.55 -6.72 -20.21
C PRO A 27 -2.05 -6.87 -18.78
N ARG A 28 -2.82 -7.55 -17.90
CA ARG A 28 -2.46 -7.74 -16.48
C ARG A 28 -1.06 -8.31 -16.28
N SER A 29 -0.64 -9.22 -17.15
CA SER A 29 0.69 -9.87 -17.14
C SER A 29 1.85 -8.93 -17.49
N GLU A 30 1.57 -7.80 -18.16
CA GLU A 30 2.56 -6.80 -18.57
C GLU A 30 2.49 -5.53 -17.71
N LEU A 31 1.40 -5.37 -16.96
CA LEU A 31 1.09 -4.15 -16.22
C LEU A 31 2.17 -3.74 -15.22
N VAL A 32 2.81 -4.69 -14.53
CA VAL A 32 3.87 -4.40 -13.57
C VAL A 32 5.20 -4.93 -14.09
N VAL A 33 6.19 -4.06 -14.17
CA VAL A 33 7.53 -4.40 -14.65
C VAL A 33 8.60 -3.92 -13.68
N TYR A 34 9.65 -4.74 -13.54
CA TYR A 34 10.80 -4.41 -12.71
C TYR A 34 11.79 -3.54 -13.51
N ASP A 35 12.16 -2.39 -12.95
CA ASP A 35 13.25 -1.56 -13.48
C ASP A 35 14.57 -1.93 -12.77
N PRO A 36 15.50 -2.64 -13.40
CA PRO A 36 16.75 -3.06 -12.77
C PRO A 36 17.70 -1.90 -12.45
N ARG A 37 17.52 -0.72 -13.07
CA ARG A 37 18.35 0.46 -12.80
C ARG A 37 17.88 1.16 -11.54
N LYS A 38 16.57 1.24 -11.34
CA LYS A 38 15.97 1.83 -10.12
C LYS A 38 15.80 0.80 -9.00
N GLN A 39 15.91 -0.48 -9.32
CA GLN A 39 15.67 -1.63 -8.43
C GLN A 39 14.29 -1.59 -7.75
N VAL A 40 13.27 -1.16 -8.49
CA VAL A 40 11.88 -1.08 -8.04
C VAL A 40 10.93 -1.53 -9.15
N PHE A 41 9.71 -1.93 -8.80
CA PHE A 41 8.64 -2.10 -9.77
C PHE A 41 8.00 -0.77 -10.17
N GLY A 42 7.56 -0.69 -11.42
CA GLY A 42 6.70 0.37 -11.93
C GLY A 42 5.58 -0.22 -12.80
N LEU A 43 4.63 0.63 -13.16
CA LEU A 43 3.56 0.28 -14.09
C LEU A 43 4.01 0.48 -15.54
N GLN A 44 3.39 -0.26 -16.44
CA GLN A 44 3.34 0.06 -17.86
C GLN A 44 2.02 0.76 -18.19
N MET A 45 2.05 1.64 -19.19
CA MET A 45 0.89 2.37 -19.70
C MET A 45 0.79 2.26 -21.23
N TYR A 46 -0.41 2.43 -21.77
CA TYR A 46 -0.62 2.56 -23.20
C TYR A 46 -0.37 4.00 -23.66
N SER A 47 0.60 4.18 -24.56
CA SER A 47 0.89 5.47 -25.19
C SER A 47 0.13 5.61 -26.51
N TRP A 48 -0.80 6.56 -26.57
CA TRP A 48 -1.50 6.91 -27.81
C TRP A 48 -0.57 7.48 -28.88
N GLN A 49 0.46 8.22 -28.46
CA GLN A 49 1.46 8.80 -29.36
C GLN A 49 2.32 7.72 -30.02
N ARG A 50 2.76 6.73 -29.25
CA ARG A 50 3.60 5.62 -29.75
C ARG A 50 2.78 4.42 -30.24
N LYS A 51 1.45 4.44 -30.03
CA LYS A 51 0.52 3.35 -30.32
C LYS A 51 1.01 2.01 -29.76
N GLY A 52 1.35 1.99 -28.47
CA GLY A 52 1.89 0.79 -27.83
C GLY A 52 2.14 0.96 -26.33
N ILE A 53 2.49 -0.15 -25.70
CA ILE A 53 2.77 -0.23 -24.26
C ILE A 53 4.18 0.32 -24.00
N VAL A 54 4.29 1.20 -23.01
CA VAL A 54 5.54 1.83 -22.57
C VAL A 54 5.59 1.89 -21.04
N PRO A 55 6.77 2.01 -20.42
CA PRO A 55 6.85 2.28 -18.99
C PRO A 55 6.10 3.56 -18.62
N ASP A 56 5.34 3.55 -17.52
CA ASP A 56 4.87 4.77 -16.87
C ASP A 56 6.03 5.31 -16.00
N PRO A 57 6.73 6.35 -16.47
CA PRO A 57 7.99 6.79 -15.85
C PRO A 57 7.82 7.37 -14.44
N GLY A 58 6.61 7.80 -14.08
CA GLY A 58 6.28 8.40 -12.80
C GLY A 58 5.59 7.45 -11.83
N SER A 59 5.51 6.16 -12.17
CA SER A 59 4.86 5.15 -11.33
C SER A 59 5.87 4.34 -10.51
N LEU A 60 5.43 3.93 -9.32
CA LEU A 60 6.13 2.97 -8.48
C LEU A 60 5.11 1.98 -7.92
N VAL A 61 5.45 0.70 -7.87
CA VAL A 61 4.65 -0.33 -7.21
C VAL A 61 5.45 -0.92 -6.06
N VAL A 62 4.83 -0.97 -4.89
CA VAL A 62 5.36 -1.65 -3.70
C VAL A 62 4.33 -2.67 -3.22
N TYR A 63 4.79 -3.89 -2.97
CA TYR A 63 3.96 -4.96 -2.42
C TYR A 63 4.17 -5.05 -0.91
N ILE A 64 3.09 -5.10 -0.15
CA ILE A 64 3.14 -5.29 1.30
C ILE A 64 2.36 -6.54 1.70
N ASP A 65 2.78 -7.18 2.78
CA ASP A 65 2.07 -8.34 3.33
C ASP A 65 2.31 -8.47 4.83
N GLY A 66 1.28 -8.95 5.53
CA GLY A 66 1.33 -9.29 6.94
C GLY A 66 0.93 -10.74 7.18
N ALA A 67 1.74 -11.49 7.91
CA ALA A 67 1.44 -12.85 8.32
C ALA A 67 1.39 -12.97 9.84
N CYS A 68 0.60 -13.91 10.36
CA CYS A 68 0.60 -14.25 11.78
C CYS A 68 0.47 -15.76 11.97
N ARG A 69 1.39 -16.35 12.74
CA ARG A 69 1.35 -17.77 13.15
C ARG A 69 0.68 -17.89 14.51
N ASP A 70 0.06 -19.03 14.75
CA ASP A 70 -0.58 -19.37 16.03
C ASP A 70 -1.59 -18.31 16.51
N THR A 71 -2.28 -17.67 15.56
CA THR A 71 -3.22 -16.57 15.80
C THR A 71 -4.28 -16.98 16.82
N GLY A 72 -4.53 -16.11 17.81
CA GLY A 72 -5.51 -16.36 18.87
C GLY A 72 -4.97 -17.17 20.05
N THR A 73 -3.68 -17.52 20.04
CA THR A 73 -3.01 -18.19 21.15
C THR A 73 -1.96 -17.27 21.81
N PRO A 74 -1.51 -17.57 23.04
CA PRO A 74 -0.38 -16.88 23.66
C PRO A 74 0.94 -17.02 22.89
N ALA A 75 1.05 -18.00 21.98
CA ALA A 75 2.21 -18.20 21.12
C ALA A 75 2.11 -17.42 19.80
N ALA A 76 1.07 -16.61 19.60
CA ALA A 76 0.87 -15.84 18.38
C ALA A 76 2.07 -14.97 18.07
N ARG A 77 2.52 -15.00 16.80
CA ARG A 77 3.64 -14.20 16.31
C ARG A 77 3.30 -13.64 14.95
N GLY A 78 3.29 -12.32 14.85
CA GLY A 78 3.11 -11.60 13.60
C GLY A 78 4.44 -11.28 12.92
N SER A 79 4.40 -11.13 11.60
CA SER A 79 5.50 -10.67 10.77
C SER A 79 4.97 -9.79 9.64
N TRP A 80 5.79 -8.87 9.18
CA TRP A 80 5.46 -7.94 8.11
C TRP A 80 6.54 -7.97 7.03
N ALA A 81 6.17 -7.58 5.81
CA ALA A 81 7.10 -7.43 4.70
C ALA A 81 6.73 -6.29 3.75
N VAL A 82 7.77 -5.74 3.14
CA VAL A 82 7.73 -4.72 2.08
C VAL A 82 8.63 -5.19 0.96
N TYR A 83 8.08 -5.31 -0.25
CA TYR A 83 8.74 -5.86 -1.42
C TYR A 83 8.64 -4.92 -2.62
N PHE A 84 9.78 -4.36 -3.01
CA PHE A 84 9.96 -3.50 -4.18
C PHE A 84 10.48 -4.26 -5.41
N GLY A 85 10.96 -5.50 -5.23
CA GLY A 85 11.41 -6.37 -6.31
C GLY A 85 12.68 -7.15 -5.99
N PRO A 86 13.12 -8.03 -6.91
CA PRO A 86 14.27 -8.91 -6.68
C PRO A 86 15.53 -8.10 -6.34
N GLY A 87 16.18 -8.43 -5.21
CA GLY A 87 17.42 -7.77 -4.78
C GLY A 87 17.31 -6.27 -4.51
N SER A 88 16.09 -5.72 -4.40
CA SER A 88 15.90 -4.30 -4.10
C SER A 88 16.46 -3.97 -2.72
N PRO A 89 17.27 -2.89 -2.58
CA PRO A 89 17.78 -2.45 -1.28
C PRO A 89 16.69 -1.86 -0.39
N TYR A 90 15.47 -1.68 -0.91
CA TYR A 90 14.31 -1.17 -0.20
C TYR A 90 13.41 -2.30 0.34
N ASN A 91 13.70 -3.56 0.02
CA ASN A 91 12.98 -4.69 0.60
C ASN A 91 13.23 -4.72 2.11
N ARG A 92 12.16 -4.92 2.88
CA ARG A 92 12.22 -4.97 4.34
C ARG A 92 11.30 -6.08 4.84
N ARG A 93 11.68 -6.69 5.96
CA ARG A 93 10.83 -7.61 6.71
C ARG A 93 11.18 -7.57 8.18
N GLY A 94 10.29 -8.07 8.99
CA GLY A 94 10.56 -8.25 10.41
C GLY A 94 9.40 -8.91 11.13
N LEU A 95 9.64 -9.23 12.40
CA LEU A 95 8.58 -9.63 13.31
C LEU A 95 7.83 -8.39 13.80
N LEU A 96 6.56 -8.56 14.14
CA LEU A 96 5.86 -7.58 14.96
C LEU A 96 6.56 -7.47 16.32
N ALA A 97 6.67 -6.25 16.84
CA ALA A 97 7.17 -6.03 18.18
C ALA A 97 6.30 -6.81 19.20
N PRO A 98 6.88 -7.46 20.22
CA PRO A 98 6.13 -8.35 21.12
C PRO A 98 5.01 -7.67 21.92
N ASP A 99 5.12 -6.37 22.13
CA ASP A 99 4.16 -5.52 22.83
C ASP A 99 2.95 -5.11 21.95
N LEU A 100 3.04 -5.33 20.63
CA LEU A 100 1.93 -5.10 19.72
C LEU A 100 0.98 -6.31 19.67
N PRO A 101 -0.31 -6.11 19.35
CA PRO A 101 -1.23 -7.20 19.09
C PRO A 101 -0.70 -8.14 18.00
N GLN A 102 -0.49 -9.41 18.34
CA GLN A 102 0.01 -10.43 17.42
C GLN A 102 -1.13 -10.98 16.56
N THR A 103 -1.61 -10.17 15.62
CA THR A 103 -2.70 -10.51 14.68
C THR A 103 -2.29 -10.26 13.24
N GLY A 104 -2.90 -10.97 12.30
CA GLY A 104 -2.66 -10.72 10.86
C GLY A 104 -3.01 -9.28 10.47
N ALA A 105 -4.13 -8.74 10.96
CA ALA A 105 -4.52 -7.36 10.68
C ALA A 105 -3.49 -6.33 11.20
N ARG A 106 -2.95 -6.51 12.41
CA ARG A 106 -1.91 -5.61 12.93
C ARG A 106 -0.60 -5.75 12.14
N ALA A 107 -0.29 -6.95 11.65
CA ALA A 107 0.87 -7.22 10.81
C ALA A 107 0.77 -6.52 9.44
N GLU A 108 -0.40 -6.54 8.81
CA GLU A 108 -0.67 -5.79 7.58
C GLU A 108 -0.52 -4.28 7.79
N ILE A 109 -1.06 -3.75 8.91
CA ILE A 109 -0.91 -2.34 9.30
C ILE A 109 0.57 -1.99 9.52
N GLU A 110 1.36 -2.88 10.12
CA GLU A 110 2.79 -2.68 10.28
C GLU A 110 3.53 -2.71 8.94
N ALA A 111 3.15 -3.60 8.03
CA ALA A 111 3.72 -3.66 6.68
C ALA A 111 3.53 -2.32 5.94
N LEU A 112 2.36 -1.69 6.07
CA LEU A 112 2.12 -0.34 5.55
C LEU A 112 3.04 0.69 6.22
N ALA A 113 3.13 0.71 7.56
CA ALA A 113 4.02 1.63 8.28
C ALA A 113 5.46 1.55 7.77
N ARG A 114 5.96 0.33 7.57
CA ARG A 114 7.33 0.07 7.09
C ARG A 114 7.51 0.35 5.61
N ALA A 115 6.44 0.26 4.82
CA ALA A 115 6.45 0.69 3.43
C ALA A 115 6.57 2.21 3.33
N LEU A 116 5.86 2.98 4.15
CA LEU A 116 6.01 4.43 4.20
C LEU A 116 7.44 4.84 4.59
N ASP A 117 8.04 4.17 5.59
CA ASP A 117 9.46 4.37 5.93
C ASP A 117 10.42 4.06 4.78
N ALA A 118 10.08 3.10 3.92
CA ALA A 118 10.89 2.73 2.75
C ALA A 118 10.70 3.70 1.60
N LEU A 119 9.50 4.25 1.43
CA LEU A 119 9.20 5.26 0.42
C LEU A 119 9.93 6.57 0.68
N ASP A 120 10.14 6.95 1.95
CA ASP A 120 11.00 8.09 2.32
C ASP A 120 12.45 7.89 1.80
N ASP A 121 12.99 6.67 1.90
CA ASP A 121 14.32 6.34 1.36
C ASP A 121 14.35 6.39 -0.17
N VAL A 122 13.30 5.88 -0.82
CA VAL A 122 13.17 5.90 -2.27
C VAL A 122 13.10 7.35 -2.77
N ALA A 123 12.25 8.18 -2.16
CA ALA A 123 12.08 9.58 -2.53
C ALA A 123 13.38 10.38 -2.41
N ARG A 124 14.18 10.13 -1.36
CA ARG A 124 15.51 10.75 -1.19
C ARG A 124 16.52 10.34 -2.26
N ARG A 125 16.52 9.07 -2.69
CA ARG A 125 17.49 8.54 -3.67
C ARG A 125 17.08 8.80 -5.12
N HIS A 126 15.79 8.96 -5.37
CA HIS A 126 15.23 9.24 -6.68
C HIS A 126 14.46 10.57 -6.62
N PRO A 127 15.13 11.71 -6.37
CA PRO A 127 14.49 13.01 -6.33
C PRO A 127 13.84 13.25 -7.70
N ALA A 128 12.52 13.15 -7.74
CA ALA A 128 11.78 13.27 -8.96
C ALA A 128 11.47 14.76 -9.20
N GLY A 129 11.79 15.25 -10.40
CA GLY A 129 11.23 16.51 -10.90
C GLY A 129 9.73 16.41 -11.24
N ALA A 130 9.06 15.32 -10.86
CA ALA A 130 7.65 15.04 -11.09
C ALA A 130 7.07 14.24 -9.91
N LEU A 131 5.80 14.47 -9.57
CA LEU A 131 5.05 13.72 -8.56
C LEU A 131 5.20 12.19 -8.78
N LEU A 132 5.64 11.46 -7.75
CA LEU A 132 5.74 9.99 -7.80
C LEU A 132 4.39 9.38 -7.45
N ARG A 133 3.80 8.63 -8.39
CA ARG A 133 2.53 7.92 -8.21
C ARG A 133 2.81 6.51 -7.72
N VAL A 134 2.68 6.32 -6.41
CA VAL A 134 2.96 5.07 -5.71
C VAL A 134 1.68 4.23 -5.63
N LYS A 135 1.78 2.95 -5.99
CA LYS A 135 0.73 1.95 -5.81
C LYS A 135 1.17 0.95 -4.74
N ILE A 136 0.47 0.97 -3.61
CA ILE A 136 0.67 0.06 -2.49
C ILE A 136 -0.21 -1.16 -2.73
N ALA A 137 0.37 -2.22 -3.28
CA ALA A 137 -0.29 -3.48 -3.56
C ALA A 137 -0.38 -4.33 -2.29
N THR A 138 -1.58 -4.82 -1.96
CA THR A 138 -1.82 -5.65 -0.77
C THR A 138 -2.88 -6.72 -1.05
N GLY A 139 -2.68 -7.90 -0.48
CA GLY A 139 -3.69 -8.97 -0.44
C GLY A 139 -4.76 -8.78 0.66
N SER A 140 -4.68 -7.71 1.44
CA SER A 140 -5.63 -7.38 2.50
C SER A 140 -6.64 -6.32 2.04
N GLU A 141 -7.81 -6.79 1.60
CA GLU A 141 -8.95 -5.92 1.25
C GLU A 141 -9.35 -5.00 2.41
N TYR A 142 -9.27 -5.49 3.65
CA TYR A 142 -9.56 -4.69 4.83
C TYR A 142 -8.66 -3.45 4.91
N LEU A 143 -7.35 -3.63 4.81
CA LEU A 143 -6.37 -2.54 4.88
C LEU A 143 -6.54 -1.57 3.72
N ALA A 144 -6.68 -2.08 2.49
CA ALA A 144 -6.87 -1.25 1.31
C ALA A 144 -8.11 -0.36 1.48
N ASN A 145 -9.27 -0.95 1.77
CA ASN A 145 -10.52 -0.21 1.94
C ASN A 145 -10.50 0.72 3.17
N ALA A 146 -9.87 0.31 4.27
CA ALA A 146 -9.68 1.17 5.43
C ALA A 146 -8.98 2.47 5.01
N MET A 147 -7.85 2.38 4.33
CA MET A 147 -7.04 3.56 3.97
C MET A 147 -7.56 4.35 2.76
N SER A 148 -8.44 3.77 1.94
CA SER A 148 -8.94 4.44 0.73
C SER A 148 -10.40 4.87 0.75
N LEU A 149 -11.22 4.31 1.64
CA LEU A 149 -12.68 4.51 1.65
C LEU A 149 -13.26 4.80 3.04
N TRP A 150 -12.75 4.15 4.11
CA TRP A 150 -13.46 4.16 5.41
C TRP A 150 -12.82 5.05 6.48
N ILE A 151 -11.52 5.36 6.37
CA ILE A 151 -10.81 6.04 7.45
C ILE A 151 -11.33 7.46 7.73
N GLY A 152 -11.82 8.17 6.71
CA GLY A 152 -12.46 9.48 6.87
C GLY A 152 -13.67 9.38 7.81
N ASP A 153 -14.66 8.57 7.44
CA ASP A 153 -15.83 8.28 8.29
C ASP A 153 -15.45 7.82 9.69
N TRP A 154 -14.43 6.96 9.83
CA TRP A 154 -13.99 6.49 11.14
C TRP A 154 -13.35 7.60 11.97
N ILE A 155 -12.64 8.55 11.37
CA ILE A 155 -12.10 9.71 12.08
C ILE A 155 -13.22 10.62 12.56
N GLU A 156 -14.21 10.89 11.71
CA GLU A 156 -15.38 11.70 12.07
C GLU A 156 -16.21 11.05 13.18
N ASN A 157 -16.34 9.73 13.15
CA ASN A 157 -17.09 8.95 14.14
C ASN A 157 -16.22 8.47 15.32
N GLU A 158 -15.11 9.16 15.61
CA GLU A 158 -14.23 8.89 16.77
C GLU A 158 -13.76 7.43 16.90
N GLY A 159 -13.57 6.75 15.77
CA GLY A 159 -13.12 5.37 15.68
C GLY A 159 -14.22 4.32 15.72
N ALA A 160 -15.47 4.69 15.47
CA ALA A 160 -16.59 3.77 15.35
C ALA A 160 -16.93 3.43 13.88
N ASP A 161 -17.34 2.18 13.64
CA ASP A 161 -17.88 1.75 12.34
C ASP A 161 -19.33 2.21 12.14
N ALA A 162 -19.89 1.98 10.95
CA ALA A 162 -21.28 2.33 10.62
C ALA A 162 -22.36 1.66 11.52
N ARG A 163 -21.98 0.70 12.38
CA ARG A 163 -22.85 0.06 13.36
C ARG A 163 -22.59 0.56 14.79
N GLY A 164 -21.75 1.59 14.95
CA GLY A 164 -21.36 2.14 16.25
C GLY A 164 -20.36 1.28 17.02
N ARG A 165 -19.67 0.34 16.37
CA ARG A 165 -18.72 -0.56 17.04
C ARG A 165 -17.30 0.00 16.94
N PRO A 166 -16.47 -0.13 17.99
CA PRO A 166 -15.08 0.30 17.93
C PRO A 166 -14.31 -0.42 16.81
N VAL A 167 -13.59 0.34 15.99
CA VAL A 167 -12.73 -0.17 14.93
C VAL A 167 -11.43 -0.71 15.54
N ALA A 168 -11.10 -1.96 15.22
CA ALA A 168 -9.85 -2.58 15.66
C ALA A 168 -8.65 -1.80 15.10
N HIS A 169 -7.65 -1.54 15.95
CA HIS A 169 -6.42 -0.84 15.59
C HIS A 169 -6.63 0.60 15.04
N PHE A 170 -7.76 1.24 15.33
CA PHE A 170 -8.08 2.58 14.82
C PHE A 170 -6.98 3.62 15.03
N ALA A 171 -6.38 3.68 16.23
CA ALA A 171 -5.31 4.64 16.50
C ALA A 171 -4.10 4.48 15.57
N ALA A 172 -3.74 3.23 15.22
CA ALA A 172 -2.64 2.97 14.28
C ALA A 172 -3.03 3.33 12.83
N LEU A 173 -4.27 3.01 12.43
CA LEU A 173 -4.80 3.36 11.11
C LEU A 173 -4.88 4.88 10.91
N ARG A 174 -5.35 5.61 11.93
CA ARG A 174 -5.41 7.06 11.93
C ARG A 174 -4.01 7.68 11.80
N ALA A 175 -3.04 7.22 12.59
CA ALA A 175 -1.67 7.71 12.49
C ALA A 175 -1.05 7.46 11.10
N LEU A 176 -1.38 6.33 10.45
CA LEU A 176 -0.95 6.06 9.09
C LEU A 176 -1.63 6.95 8.06
N HIS A 177 -2.92 7.25 8.24
CA HIS A 177 -3.65 8.19 7.40
C HIS A 177 -3.05 9.60 7.48
N GLU A 178 -2.82 10.12 8.69
CA GLU A 178 -2.14 11.41 8.90
C GLU A 178 -0.76 11.42 8.21
N ARG A 179 0.01 10.34 8.32
CA ARG A 179 1.30 10.21 7.62
C ARG A 179 1.17 10.18 6.10
N LEU A 180 0.15 9.49 5.56
CA LEU A 180 -0.13 9.48 4.12
C LEU A 180 -0.44 10.90 3.61
N ASP A 181 -1.19 11.67 4.38
CA ASP A 181 -1.50 13.07 4.05
C ASP A 181 -0.26 13.94 4.11
N ASP A 182 0.61 13.77 5.10
CA ASP A 182 1.89 14.48 5.16
C ASP A 182 2.80 14.15 3.96
N MET A 183 2.88 12.89 3.54
CA MET A 183 3.67 12.48 2.37
C MET A 183 3.08 12.96 1.03
N THR A 184 1.77 13.20 0.98
CA THR A 184 1.08 13.71 -0.22
C THR A 184 1.09 15.24 -0.27
N TYR A 185 0.69 15.91 0.81
CA TYR A 185 0.37 17.34 0.86
C TYR A 185 1.29 18.15 1.78
N GLY A 186 2.16 17.51 2.55
CA GLY A 186 3.08 18.19 3.46
C GLY A 186 4.13 19.04 2.75
N ARG A 187 4.94 19.77 3.52
CA ARG A 187 5.97 20.70 3.03
C ARG A 187 6.94 20.07 2.02
N ASP A 188 7.36 18.83 2.30
CA ASP A 188 8.24 18.01 1.46
C ASP A 188 7.47 16.90 0.75
N GLY A 189 6.14 17.05 0.64
CA GLY A 189 5.23 16.09 0.02
C GLY A 189 5.41 15.99 -1.50
N GLY A 190 4.49 15.32 -2.16
CA GLY A 190 4.55 15.07 -3.60
C GLY A 190 4.52 13.59 -3.98
N LEU A 191 4.16 12.71 -3.04
CA LEU A 191 3.81 11.32 -3.34
C LEU A 191 2.29 11.20 -3.49
N ASP A 192 1.84 10.72 -4.64
CA ASP A 192 0.47 10.25 -4.84
C ASP A 192 0.40 8.78 -4.43
N LEU A 193 -0.04 8.53 -3.19
CA LEU A 193 -0.10 7.20 -2.57
C LEU A 193 -1.50 6.62 -2.76
N MET A 194 -1.60 5.57 -3.57
CA MET A 194 -2.85 4.85 -3.79
C MET A 194 -2.72 3.37 -3.37
N PHE A 195 -3.78 2.82 -2.80
CA PHE A 195 -3.92 1.42 -2.41
C PHE A 195 -4.48 0.60 -3.56
N TRP A 196 -3.84 -0.53 -3.81
CA TRP A 196 -4.22 -1.47 -4.84
C TRP A 196 -4.55 -2.82 -4.22
N PRO A 197 -5.84 -3.13 -3.97
CA PRO A 197 -6.22 -4.47 -3.56
C PRO A 197 -5.93 -5.44 -4.71
N ILE A 198 -5.16 -6.48 -4.43
CA ILE A 198 -4.82 -7.52 -5.40
C ILE A 198 -5.21 -8.90 -4.84
N PRO A 199 -5.49 -9.89 -5.71
CA PRO A 199 -5.67 -11.26 -5.26
C PRO A 199 -4.42 -11.76 -4.51
N ARG A 200 -4.62 -12.58 -3.47
CA ARG A 200 -3.51 -13.05 -2.60
C ARG A 200 -2.46 -13.83 -3.37
N GLU A 201 -2.87 -14.58 -4.39
CA GLU A 201 -2.01 -15.32 -5.30
C GLU A 201 -1.06 -14.41 -6.10
N GLU A 202 -1.44 -13.15 -6.31
CA GLU A 202 -0.59 -12.16 -6.98
C GLU A 202 0.37 -11.46 -6.00
N ASN A 203 0.18 -11.60 -4.68
CA ASN A 203 1.04 -11.04 -3.63
C ASN A 203 2.13 -12.01 -3.15
N GLY A 204 2.46 -13.03 -3.94
CA GLY A 204 3.25 -14.18 -3.52
C GLY A 204 4.63 -13.84 -2.95
N GLU A 205 5.34 -12.88 -3.53
CA GLU A 205 6.69 -12.51 -3.08
C GLU A 205 6.70 -11.74 -1.76
N ALA A 206 5.74 -10.84 -1.53
CA ALA A 206 5.62 -10.15 -0.25
C ALA A 206 5.21 -11.13 0.86
N ASN A 207 4.26 -12.04 0.57
CA ASN A 207 3.90 -13.12 1.50
C ASN A 207 5.07 -14.07 1.80
N ARG A 208 5.85 -14.47 0.78
CA ARG A 208 7.07 -15.27 0.97
C ARG A 208 8.07 -14.52 1.85
N LEU A 209 8.25 -13.22 1.62
CA LEU A 209 9.17 -12.37 2.37
C LEU A 209 8.75 -12.22 3.84
N ALA A 210 7.45 -12.05 4.11
CA ALA A 210 6.89 -12.00 5.47
C ALA A 210 7.16 -13.33 6.21
N ASN A 211 6.88 -14.46 5.55
CA ASN A 211 7.08 -15.78 6.15
C ASN A 211 8.55 -16.10 6.44
N GLN A 212 9.49 -15.52 5.70
CA GLN A 212 10.92 -15.66 5.98
C GLN A 212 11.34 -14.98 7.28
N ALA A 213 10.64 -13.93 7.74
CA ALA A 213 10.96 -13.25 9.00
C ALA A 213 10.79 -14.16 10.24
N PHE A 214 10.02 -15.25 10.13
CA PHE A 214 9.90 -16.24 11.21
C PHE A 214 11.09 -17.21 11.31
N LEU A 215 11.98 -17.21 10.32
CA LEU A 215 13.13 -18.11 10.24
C LEU A 215 14.43 -17.44 10.74
N GLU A 216 14.38 -16.14 10.97
CA GLU A 216 15.45 -15.32 11.56
C GLU A 216 15.36 -15.35 13.09
#